data_AF-A0A843YUE3-F1
#
_entry.id   AF-A0A843YUE3-F1
#
_cell.length_a   1.000
_cell.length_b   1.000
_cell.length_c   1.000
_cell.angle_alpha   90.00
_cell.angle_beta   90.00
_cell.angle_gamma   90.00
#
_symmetry.space_group_name_H-M   'P 1'
#
loop_
_entity.id
_entity.type
_entity.pdbx_description
1 polymer ?
#
loop_
_entity_poly.entity_id
_entity_poly.type
_entity_poly.pdbx_seq_one_letter_code
_entity_poly.pdbx_strand_id
1 'polypeptide(L)'
;MKNPFIIYIGIFFFVIVTYQLGWSSIYPGLSLDILMFFAFTFFLSFTLSLIFSRNIKNIKNYNPGRLPKWIFPLLLFLLIIDIAYTGVVPLWMVINRYEYSYLTFGIPTLHVAIITFSGAFATIRFADYLYSHKSRYLFEAIVPIVFDILIVNRGAVLITLVTFAFVLIIKRGKLGLKRTSIALVIALTVLYGFGLLGNIRSGAGGIEEIGQPTPEFSDSEVPKSYFWTYIYLTSPLANFEKTLSDSTKINGSAMEFVTSEMTPDFISKRIFSLANIDDRIPIIQISPSLNASGLFARSYAYLGWFGPIFMFSFFSLFIIGYLLAIRKSAYSVPALALLNTLIVFSIFDNMIAFTGMSLQLLWPLIINIRRKSARKLSNFNVEPCNTMT
;
A
#
# COMPACT_ATOMS: atom_id res chain seq x y z
N MET A 1 2.55 -17.36 -3.94
CA MET A 1 1.78 -16.10 -4.11
C MET A 1 2.71 -15.00 -4.61
N LYS A 2 3.00 -14.96 -5.91
CA LYS A 2 3.78 -13.86 -6.53
C LYS A 2 2.96 -13.03 -7.51
N ASN A 3 1.84 -13.59 -7.95
CA ASN A 3 1.06 -13.02 -9.04
C ASN A 3 0.16 -11.92 -8.48
N PRO A 4 0.31 -10.66 -8.93
CA PRO A 4 -0.47 -9.52 -8.46
C PRO A 4 -1.99 -9.77 -8.53
N PHE A 5 -2.48 -10.40 -9.60
CA PHE A 5 -3.90 -10.69 -9.78
C PHE A 5 -4.44 -11.76 -8.84
N ILE A 6 -3.62 -12.78 -8.51
CA ILE A 6 -3.99 -13.77 -7.49
C ILE A 6 -3.99 -13.14 -6.10
N ILE A 7 -3.12 -12.17 -5.85
CA ILE A 7 -3.10 -11.43 -4.58
C ILE A 7 -4.34 -10.56 -4.46
N TYR A 8 -4.76 -9.88 -5.53
CA TYR A 8 -6.04 -9.17 -5.59
C TYR A 8 -7.22 -10.09 -5.22
N ILE A 9 -7.34 -11.25 -5.89
CA ILE A 9 -8.40 -12.22 -5.58
C ILE A 9 -8.33 -12.63 -4.11
N GLY A 10 -7.14 -13.04 -3.65
CA GLY A 10 -6.95 -13.56 -2.30
C GLY A 10 -7.31 -12.55 -1.21
N ILE A 11 -6.90 -11.28 -1.35
CA ILE A 11 -7.13 -10.28 -0.31
C ILE A 11 -8.59 -9.80 -0.29
N PHE A 12 -9.20 -9.54 -1.44
CA PHE A 12 -10.61 -9.12 -1.49
C PHE A 12 -11.55 -10.28 -1.13
N PHE A 13 -11.26 -11.52 -1.56
CA PHE A 13 -12.00 -12.69 -1.12
C PHE A 13 -11.90 -12.89 0.40
N PHE A 14 -10.71 -12.73 0.97
CA PHE A 14 -10.52 -12.82 2.41
C PHE A 14 -11.34 -11.76 3.17
N VAL A 15 -11.40 -10.52 2.67
CA VAL A 15 -12.26 -9.46 3.25
C VAL A 15 -13.73 -9.85 3.17
N ILE A 16 -14.21 -10.35 2.04
CA ILE A 16 -15.62 -10.79 1.87
C ILE A 16 -15.95 -11.91 2.84
N VAL A 17 -15.11 -12.96 2.92
CA VAL A 17 -15.33 -14.07 3.86
C VAL A 17 -15.32 -13.59 5.30
N THR A 18 -14.39 -12.70 5.65
CA THR A 18 -14.34 -12.12 7.00
C THR A 18 -15.59 -11.30 7.28
N TYR A 19 -16.07 -10.50 6.33
CA TYR A 19 -17.30 -9.70 6.47
C TYR A 19 -18.50 -10.56 6.87
N GLN A 20 -18.64 -11.75 6.26
CA GLN A 20 -19.73 -12.69 6.51
C GLN A 20 -19.75 -13.28 7.92
N LEU A 21 -18.72 -13.06 8.74
CA LEU A 21 -18.75 -13.42 10.17
C LEU A 21 -19.80 -12.61 10.94
N GLY A 22 -20.24 -11.46 10.42
CA GLY A 22 -21.36 -10.69 10.99
C GLY A 22 -21.12 -10.17 12.40
N TRP A 23 -19.87 -9.86 12.77
CA TRP A 23 -19.53 -9.48 14.14
C TRP A 23 -19.94 -8.05 14.53
N SER A 24 -20.39 -7.22 13.59
CA SER A 24 -20.80 -5.82 13.81
C SER A 24 -22.28 -5.63 13.47
N SER A 25 -23.04 -5.02 14.37
CA SER A 25 -24.48 -4.76 14.19
C SER A 25 -24.76 -3.59 13.24
N ILE A 26 -23.80 -2.69 13.04
CA ILE A 26 -23.93 -1.54 12.14
C ILE A 26 -23.65 -1.87 10.67
N TYR A 27 -23.25 -3.11 10.37
CA TYR A 27 -22.89 -3.51 9.02
C TYR A 27 -24.13 -3.87 8.21
N PRO A 28 -24.33 -3.28 7.02
CA PRO A 28 -25.38 -3.72 6.11
C PRO A 28 -25.08 -5.13 5.58
N GLY A 29 -26.12 -5.88 5.23
CA GLY A 29 -25.95 -7.13 4.47
C GLY A 29 -25.37 -6.82 3.08
N LEU A 30 -24.47 -7.67 2.57
CA LEU A 30 -23.92 -7.48 1.22
C LEU A 30 -24.99 -7.74 0.16
N SER A 31 -25.20 -6.77 -0.73
CA SER A 31 -26.08 -6.89 -1.88
C SER A 31 -25.56 -7.90 -2.90
N LEU A 32 -26.49 -8.45 -3.69
CA LEU A 32 -26.15 -9.31 -4.82
C LEU A 32 -25.26 -8.59 -5.83
N ASP A 33 -25.45 -7.28 -6.02
CA ASP A 33 -24.67 -6.48 -6.97
C ASP A 33 -23.18 -6.41 -6.60
N ILE A 34 -22.86 -6.19 -5.31
CA ILE A 34 -21.45 -6.23 -4.85
C ILE A 34 -20.86 -7.62 -5.05
N LEU A 35 -21.60 -8.68 -4.71
CA LEU A 35 -21.13 -10.05 -4.88
C LEU A 35 -20.88 -10.39 -6.36
N MET A 36 -21.78 -9.99 -7.26
CA MET A 36 -21.63 -10.16 -8.71
C MET A 36 -20.45 -9.36 -9.25
N PHE A 37 -20.25 -8.13 -8.79
CA PHE A 37 -19.09 -7.31 -9.15
C PHE A 37 -17.77 -7.98 -8.75
N PHE A 38 -17.65 -8.47 -7.52
CA PHE A 38 -16.44 -9.18 -7.09
C PHE A 38 -16.26 -10.51 -7.82
N ALA A 39 -17.32 -11.27 -8.06
CA ALA A 39 -17.25 -12.49 -8.87
C ALA A 39 -16.71 -12.20 -10.29
N PHE A 40 -17.21 -11.14 -10.93
CA PHE A 40 -16.73 -10.68 -12.22
C PHE A 40 -15.24 -10.26 -12.19
N THR A 41 -14.84 -9.41 -11.24
CA THR A 41 -13.44 -8.96 -11.14
C THR A 41 -12.49 -10.10 -10.76
N PHE A 42 -12.94 -11.09 -9.99
CA PHE A 42 -12.17 -12.30 -9.68
C PHE A 42 -11.98 -13.17 -10.90
N PHE A 43 -13.02 -13.40 -11.69
CA PHE A 43 -12.93 -14.14 -12.94
C PHE A 43 -11.94 -13.48 -13.92
N LEU A 44 -12.05 -12.17 -14.11
CA LEU A 44 -11.15 -11.43 -15.01
C LEU A 44 -9.72 -11.41 -14.47
N SER A 45 -9.52 -11.18 -13.17
CA SER A 45 -8.22 -11.26 -12.52
C SER A 45 -7.60 -12.65 -12.64
N PHE A 46 -8.39 -13.71 -12.50
CA PHE A 46 -7.91 -15.08 -12.66
C PHE A 46 -7.42 -15.31 -14.09
N THR A 47 -8.21 -14.88 -15.08
CA THR A 47 -7.82 -14.94 -16.50
C THR A 47 -6.53 -14.18 -16.77
N LEU A 48 -6.41 -12.93 -16.30
CA LEU A 48 -5.18 -12.13 -16.42
C LEU A 48 -3.99 -12.79 -15.71
N SER A 49 -4.23 -13.47 -14.59
CA SER A 49 -3.20 -14.20 -13.85
C SER A 49 -2.57 -15.32 -14.69
N LEU A 50 -3.39 -16.02 -15.49
CA LEU A 50 -2.94 -17.09 -16.38
C LEU A 50 -2.12 -16.51 -17.54
N ILE A 51 -2.60 -15.44 -18.16
CA ILE A 51 -1.95 -14.75 -19.28
C ILE A 51 -0.56 -14.23 -18.87
N PHE A 52 -0.45 -13.55 -17.73
CA PHE A 52 0.80 -12.93 -17.27
C PHE A 52 1.67 -13.84 -16.38
N SER A 53 1.27 -15.10 -16.18
CA SER A 53 1.99 -16.07 -15.36
C SER A 53 3.47 -16.22 -15.76
N ARG A 54 3.76 -16.24 -17.07
CA ARG A 54 5.12 -16.36 -17.62
C ARG A 54 5.98 -15.13 -17.28
N ASN A 55 5.41 -13.93 -17.36
CA ASN A 55 6.11 -12.68 -17.04
C ASN A 55 6.56 -12.65 -15.57
N ILE A 56 5.78 -13.26 -14.68
CA ILE A 56 6.00 -13.25 -13.23
C ILE A 56 6.90 -14.42 -12.79
N LYS A 57 6.77 -15.60 -13.42
CA LYS A 57 7.50 -16.82 -13.03
C LYS A 57 9.02 -16.62 -13.04
N ASN A 58 9.52 -15.80 -13.96
CA ASN A 58 10.95 -15.51 -14.11
C ASN A 58 11.49 -14.48 -13.11
N ILE A 59 10.61 -13.80 -12.34
CA ILE A 59 11.00 -12.83 -11.32
C ILE A 59 11.35 -13.59 -10.02
N LYS A 60 12.61 -14.03 -9.96
CA LYS A 60 13.23 -14.65 -8.77
C LYS A 60 14.72 -14.33 -8.69
N ASN A 61 15.39 -14.22 -9.84
CA ASN A 61 16.81 -13.93 -9.92
C ASN A 61 17.03 -12.43 -9.70
N TYR A 62 17.81 -12.11 -8.68
CA TYR A 62 18.14 -10.74 -8.29
C TYR A 62 19.62 -10.68 -7.91
N ASN A 63 20.37 -9.73 -8.49
CA ASN A 63 21.77 -9.56 -8.11
C ASN A 63 21.85 -8.36 -7.16
N PRO A 64 22.31 -8.58 -5.92
CA PRO A 64 22.31 -7.57 -4.87
C PRO A 64 23.40 -6.51 -5.07
N GLY A 65 23.25 -5.37 -4.39
CA GLY A 65 24.28 -4.34 -4.27
C GLY A 65 24.43 -3.43 -5.49
N ARG A 66 23.34 -3.28 -6.27
CA ARG A 66 23.34 -2.47 -7.50
C ARG A 66 23.13 -0.98 -7.26
N LEU A 67 22.62 -0.59 -6.09
CA LEU A 67 22.50 0.79 -5.69
C LEU A 67 23.88 1.38 -5.34
N PRO A 68 24.26 2.55 -5.90
CA PRO A 68 25.46 3.27 -5.50
C PRO A 68 25.58 3.48 -4.00
N LYS A 69 26.80 3.40 -3.47
CA LYS A 69 27.08 3.52 -2.02
C LYS A 69 26.72 4.89 -1.44
N TRP A 70 26.77 5.95 -2.25
CA TRP A 70 26.46 7.34 -1.84
C TRP A 70 24.96 7.59 -1.59
N ILE A 71 24.08 6.72 -2.09
CA ILE A 71 22.63 6.90 -1.93
C ILE A 71 22.22 6.81 -0.45
N PHE A 72 22.87 5.94 0.33
CA PHE A 72 22.53 5.81 1.75
C PHE A 72 22.90 7.06 2.57
N PRO A 73 24.14 7.61 2.47
CA PRO A 73 24.46 8.91 3.07
C PRO A 73 23.53 10.04 2.63
N LEU A 74 23.16 10.10 1.34
CA LEU A 74 22.21 11.11 0.86
C LEU A 74 20.85 10.96 1.53
N LEU A 75 20.33 9.73 1.62
CA LEU A 75 19.07 9.47 2.29
C LEU A 75 19.13 9.91 3.76
N LEU A 76 20.20 9.54 4.48
CA LEU A 76 20.36 9.93 5.88
C LEU A 76 20.38 11.45 6.04
N PHE A 77 21.09 12.16 5.17
CA PHE A 77 21.10 13.62 5.13
C PHE A 77 19.70 14.21 4.94
N LEU A 78 18.93 13.68 3.98
CA LEU A 78 17.56 14.14 3.73
C LEU A 78 16.64 13.90 4.93
N LEU A 79 16.70 12.72 5.57
CA LEU A 79 15.91 12.41 6.76
C LEU A 79 16.24 13.33 7.94
N ILE A 80 17.52 13.64 8.14
CA ILE A 80 17.96 14.56 9.20
C ILE A 80 17.44 15.98 8.92
N ILE A 81 17.55 16.45 7.68
CA ILE A 81 17.05 17.78 7.29
C ILE A 81 15.54 17.90 7.49
N ASP A 82 14.80 16.83 7.17
CA ASP A 82 13.34 16.82 7.30
C ASP A 82 12.89 16.94 8.77
N ILE A 83 13.59 16.27 9.70
CA ILE A 83 13.40 16.45 11.14
C ILE A 83 13.84 17.85 11.58
N ALA A 84 15.02 18.31 11.14
CA ALA A 84 15.59 19.59 11.53
C ALA A 84 14.69 20.77 11.12
N TYR A 85 14.06 20.70 9.94
CA TYR A 85 13.10 21.71 9.48
C TYR A 85 11.92 21.87 10.43
N THR A 86 11.41 20.75 10.97
CA THR A 86 10.28 20.76 11.90
C THR A 86 10.71 21.15 13.32
N GLY A 87 12.02 21.13 13.61
CA GLY A 87 12.60 21.53 14.89
C GLY A 87 12.34 20.58 16.06
N VAL A 88 11.47 19.58 15.89
CA VAL A 88 11.08 18.63 16.93
C VAL A 88 10.84 17.24 16.32
N VAL A 89 11.15 16.20 17.09
CA VAL A 89 10.83 14.80 16.74
C VAL A 89 9.39 14.48 17.16
N PRO A 90 8.50 14.08 16.24
CA PRO A 90 7.09 13.80 16.56
C PRO A 90 6.85 12.77 17.66
N LEU A 91 7.64 11.70 17.69
CA LEU A 91 7.54 10.68 18.74
C LEU A 91 7.75 11.29 20.13
N TRP A 92 8.67 12.24 20.26
CA TRP A 92 8.88 12.98 21.50
C TRP A 92 7.65 13.80 21.89
N MET A 93 6.99 14.46 20.94
CA MET A 93 5.75 15.20 21.19
C MET A 93 4.64 14.29 21.72
N VAL A 94 4.42 13.16 21.06
CA VAL A 94 3.36 12.21 21.44
C VAL A 94 3.61 11.57 22.81
N ILE A 95 4.86 11.21 23.13
CA ILE A 95 5.22 10.65 24.44
C ILE A 95 4.95 11.68 25.56
N ASN A 96 5.22 12.95 25.30
CA ASN A 96 4.96 14.04 26.24
C ASN A 96 3.52 14.59 26.18
N ARG A 97 2.60 13.91 25.48
CA ARG A 97 1.17 14.26 25.34
C ARG A 97 0.90 15.65 24.72
N TYR A 98 1.81 16.15 23.89
CA TYR A 98 1.53 17.32 23.06
C TYR A 98 0.63 16.94 21.89
N GLU A 99 -0.25 17.86 21.47
CA GLU A 99 -1.03 17.69 20.24
C GLU A 99 -0.08 17.66 19.03
N TYR A 100 -0.21 16.61 18.21
CA TYR A 100 0.60 16.44 17.02
C TYR A 100 -0.28 15.96 15.86
N SER A 101 -0.24 16.70 14.76
CA SER A 101 -0.78 16.27 13.47
C SER A 101 0.36 15.82 12.58
N TYR A 102 0.33 14.56 12.15
CA TYR A 102 1.35 14.03 11.24
C TYR A 102 1.30 14.67 9.85
N LEU A 103 0.21 15.35 9.51
CA LEU A 103 0.02 16.01 8.21
C LEU A 103 0.84 17.29 8.05
N THR A 104 1.34 17.87 9.15
CA THR A 104 2.10 19.13 9.15
C THR A 104 3.61 18.92 9.27
N PHE A 105 4.06 17.67 9.32
CA PHE A 105 5.47 17.33 9.53
C PHE A 105 6.28 17.33 8.23
N GLY A 106 7.53 17.76 8.34
CA GLY A 106 8.52 17.72 7.27
C GLY A 106 8.46 18.91 6.32
N ILE A 107 9.43 18.97 5.42
CA ILE A 107 9.52 20.04 4.42
C ILE A 107 8.38 19.86 3.41
N PRO A 108 7.53 20.88 3.17
CA PRO A 108 6.44 20.80 2.21
C PRO A 108 6.94 20.30 0.86
N THR A 109 6.22 19.36 0.25
CA THR A 109 6.55 18.66 -1.01
C THR A 109 7.78 17.74 -0.96
N LEU A 110 8.89 18.15 -0.32
CA LEU A 110 10.11 17.34 -0.22
C LEU A 110 9.91 16.13 0.68
N HIS A 111 9.18 16.28 1.79
CA HIS A 111 8.82 15.20 2.71
C HIS A 111 8.20 14.01 1.98
N VAL A 112 7.27 14.26 1.05
CA VAL A 112 6.60 13.21 0.26
C VAL A 112 7.61 12.44 -0.60
N ALA A 113 8.55 13.14 -1.22
CA ALA A 113 9.62 12.51 -1.99
C ALA A 113 10.56 11.68 -1.09
N ILE A 114 10.88 12.21 0.10
CA ILE A 114 11.71 11.51 1.10
C ILE A 114 11.04 10.22 1.55
N ILE A 115 9.78 10.26 1.98
CA ILE A 115 9.04 9.08 2.48
C ILE A 115 8.91 8.02 1.39
N THR A 116 8.49 8.43 0.18
CA THR A 116 8.29 7.48 -0.92
C THR A 116 9.60 6.85 -1.38
N PHE A 117 10.68 7.63 -1.41
CA PHE A 117 12.01 7.11 -1.69
C PHE A 117 12.52 6.19 -0.58
N SER A 118 12.26 6.54 0.68
CA SER A 118 12.68 5.76 1.85
C SER A 118 12.06 4.36 1.84
N GLY A 119 10.76 4.23 1.57
CA GLY A 119 10.09 2.93 1.45
C GLY A 119 10.64 2.07 0.31
N ALA A 120 10.86 2.68 -0.87
CA ALA A 120 11.48 1.98 -2.00
C ALA A 120 12.94 1.59 -1.72
N PHE A 121 13.72 2.47 -1.09
CA PHE A 121 15.11 2.23 -0.70
C PHE A 121 15.20 1.09 0.31
N ALA A 122 14.39 1.12 1.37
CA ALA A 122 14.31 0.08 2.39
C ALA A 122 14.03 -1.28 1.74
N THR A 123 13.08 -1.31 0.79
CA THR A 123 12.71 -2.53 0.07
C THR A 123 13.86 -3.07 -0.78
N ILE A 124 14.57 -2.20 -1.52
CA ILE A 124 15.72 -2.61 -2.32
C ILE A 124 16.86 -3.12 -1.42
N ARG A 125 17.15 -2.44 -0.31
CA ARG A 125 18.19 -2.86 0.63
C ARG A 125 17.85 -4.14 1.37
N PHE A 126 16.58 -4.35 1.71
CA PHE A 126 16.15 -5.61 2.26
C PHE A 126 16.28 -6.76 1.24
N ALA A 127 15.96 -6.51 -0.03
CA ALA A 127 16.26 -7.47 -1.10
C ALA A 127 17.77 -7.72 -1.25
N ASP A 128 18.61 -6.68 -1.20
CA ASP A 128 20.07 -6.82 -1.23
C ASP A 128 20.59 -7.68 -0.08
N TYR A 129 20.11 -7.43 1.15
CA TYR A 129 20.42 -8.24 2.33
C TYR A 129 20.01 -9.69 2.11
N LEU A 130 18.76 -9.93 1.71
CA LEU A 130 18.29 -11.30 1.54
C LEU A 130 19.12 -12.06 0.51
N TYR A 131 19.52 -11.45 -0.60
CA TYR A 131 20.24 -12.16 -1.66
C TYR A 131 21.77 -12.22 -1.45
N SER A 132 22.37 -11.32 -0.66
CA SER A 132 23.82 -11.31 -0.40
C SER A 132 24.23 -11.75 1.00
N HIS A 133 23.30 -11.80 1.95
CA HIS A 133 23.54 -12.04 3.38
C HIS A 133 24.47 -11.03 4.08
N LYS A 134 24.72 -9.85 3.47
CA LYS A 134 25.56 -8.80 4.08
C LYS A 134 24.74 -7.95 5.07
N SER A 135 25.14 -7.97 6.35
CA SER A 135 24.46 -7.26 7.46
C SER A 135 24.29 -5.76 7.22
N ARG A 136 25.26 -5.13 6.54
CA ARG A 136 25.19 -3.72 6.12
C ARG A 136 23.85 -3.38 5.44
N TYR A 137 23.37 -4.23 4.53
CA TYR A 137 22.14 -3.93 3.81
C TYR A 137 20.89 -4.06 4.69
N LEU A 138 20.93 -4.91 5.71
CA LEU A 138 19.85 -5.01 6.68
C LEU A 138 19.79 -3.73 7.53
N PHE A 139 20.95 -3.25 7.99
CA PHE A 139 21.03 -1.98 8.70
C PHE A 139 20.48 -0.83 7.86
N GLU A 140 20.94 -0.70 6.61
CA GLU A 140 20.44 0.33 5.68
C GLU A 140 18.92 0.21 5.44
N ALA A 141 18.35 -1.00 5.47
CA ALA A 141 16.90 -1.21 5.31
C ALA A 141 16.08 -0.87 6.57
N ILE A 142 16.68 -0.96 7.76
CA ILE A 142 16.01 -0.68 9.04
C ILE A 142 15.93 0.82 9.32
N VAL A 143 16.93 1.61 8.88
CA VAL A 143 16.98 3.07 9.12
C VAL A 143 15.69 3.79 8.70
N PRO A 144 15.12 3.58 7.49
CA PRO A 144 13.82 4.13 7.12
C PRO A 144 12.66 3.76 8.06
N ILE A 145 12.62 2.52 8.56
CA ILE A 145 11.57 2.08 9.49
C ILE A 145 11.71 2.82 10.82
N VAL A 146 12.94 2.99 11.31
CA VAL A 146 13.21 3.78 12.52
C VAL A 146 12.75 5.21 12.31
N PHE A 147 13.06 5.81 11.15
CA PHE A 147 12.56 7.14 10.81
C PHE A 147 11.03 7.22 10.82
N ASP A 148 10.34 6.29 10.16
CA ASP A 148 8.86 6.24 10.15
C ASP A 148 8.27 6.13 11.57
N ILE A 149 8.93 5.40 12.47
CA ILE A 149 8.54 5.32 13.89
C ILE A 149 8.77 6.66 14.59
N LEU A 150 9.90 7.33 14.37
CA LEU A 150 10.23 8.63 14.96
C LEU A 150 9.23 9.72 14.55
N ILE A 151 8.69 9.64 13.34
CA ILE A 151 7.67 10.56 12.82
C ILE A 151 6.23 10.07 13.07
N VAL A 152 6.06 8.96 13.80
CA VAL A 152 4.76 8.38 14.17
C VAL A 152 3.92 7.98 12.93
N ASN A 153 4.57 7.65 11.82
CA ASN A 153 3.92 7.21 10.59
C ASN A 153 3.70 5.68 10.58
N ARG A 154 2.70 5.24 11.33
CA ARG A 154 2.36 3.81 11.49
C ARG A 154 2.01 3.13 10.16
N GLY A 155 1.37 3.86 9.24
CA GLY A 155 1.01 3.35 7.92
C GLY A 155 2.24 3.00 7.09
N ALA A 156 3.24 3.89 7.02
CA ALA A 156 4.48 3.65 6.30
C ALA A 156 5.28 2.46 6.86
N VAL A 157 5.31 2.30 8.19
CA VAL A 157 5.92 1.12 8.84
C VAL A 157 5.23 -0.16 8.37
N LEU A 158 3.89 -0.24 8.44
CA LEU A 158 3.14 -1.42 8.05
C LEU A 158 3.33 -1.76 6.56
N ILE A 159 3.24 -0.76 5.69
CA ILE A 159 3.51 -0.89 4.26
C ILE A 159 4.91 -1.48 4.02
N THR A 160 5.94 -0.94 4.68
CA THR A 160 7.32 -1.40 4.51
C THR A 160 7.50 -2.85 4.98
N LEU A 161 6.92 -3.21 6.13
CA LEU A 161 6.99 -4.57 6.67
C LEU A 161 6.25 -5.59 5.78
N VAL A 162 5.07 -5.25 5.27
CA VAL A 162 4.34 -6.10 4.30
C VAL A 162 5.15 -6.24 3.01
N THR A 163 5.81 -5.16 2.56
CA THR A 163 6.69 -5.22 1.40
C THR A 163 7.86 -6.18 1.63
N PHE A 164 8.49 -6.15 2.81
CA PHE A 164 9.54 -7.10 3.20
C PHE A 164 9.03 -8.55 3.17
N ALA A 165 7.83 -8.79 3.68
CA ALA A 165 7.19 -10.10 3.60
C ALA A 165 7.03 -10.57 2.14
N PHE A 166 6.63 -9.68 1.22
CA PHE A 166 6.57 -10.02 -0.20
C PHE A 166 7.95 -10.30 -0.82
N VAL A 167 9.00 -9.55 -0.46
CA VAL A 167 10.37 -9.86 -0.92
C VAL A 167 10.78 -11.28 -0.47
N LEU A 168 10.49 -11.66 0.78
CA LEU A 168 10.74 -13.00 1.30
C LEU A 168 9.97 -14.09 0.53
N ILE A 169 8.68 -13.86 0.28
CA ILE A 169 7.82 -14.77 -0.49
C ILE A 169 8.34 -14.90 -1.92
N ILE A 170 8.76 -13.81 -2.57
CA ILE A 170 9.28 -13.82 -3.93
C ILE A 170 10.60 -14.61 -4.00
N LYS A 171 11.54 -14.37 -3.07
CA LYS A 171 12.82 -15.09 -3.02
C LYS A 171 12.60 -16.59 -2.83
N ARG A 172 11.76 -16.98 -1.87
CA ARG A 172 11.59 -18.40 -1.47
C ARG A 172 10.62 -19.16 -2.37
N GLY A 173 9.65 -18.48 -2.99
CA GLY A 173 8.65 -19.07 -3.88
C GLY A 173 7.48 -19.71 -3.12
N LYS A 174 7.75 -20.80 -2.38
CA LYS A 174 6.78 -21.45 -1.48
C LYS A 174 7.24 -21.32 -0.03
N LEU A 175 6.35 -20.86 0.85
CA LEU A 175 6.55 -20.98 2.29
C LEU A 175 6.12 -22.39 2.68
N GLY A 176 7.01 -23.18 3.30
CA GLY A 176 6.64 -24.48 3.85
C GLY A 176 5.68 -24.30 5.03
N LEU A 177 4.84 -25.32 5.31
CA LEU A 177 3.77 -25.27 6.31
C LEU A 177 4.22 -24.66 7.65
N LYS A 178 5.31 -25.16 8.23
CA LYS A 178 5.89 -24.64 9.49
C LYS A 178 6.11 -23.12 9.49
N ARG A 179 6.64 -22.57 8.39
CA ARG A 179 6.94 -21.13 8.30
C ARG A 179 5.69 -20.31 8.04
N THR A 180 4.74 -20.86 7.28
CA THR A 180 3.41 -20.26 7.11
C THR A 180 2.68 -20.20 8.44
N SER A 181 2.70 -21.26 9.25
CA SER A 181 2.14 -21.28 10.59
C SER A 181 2.81 -20.26 11.51
N ILE A 182 4.14 -20.17 11.52
CA ILE A 182 4.85 -19.14 12.31
C ILE A 182 4.47 -17.72 11.85
N ALA A 183 4.43 -17.47 10.54
CA ALA A 183 4.05 -16.17 10.00
C ALA A 183 2.60 -15.81 10.37
N LEU A 184 1.68 -16.79 10.34
CA LEU A 184 0.30 -16.61 10.75
C LEU A 184 0.21 -16.28 12.26
N VAL A 185 0.93 -17.00 13.11
CA VAL A 185 0.99 -16.72 14.55
C VAL A 185 1.52 -15.32 14.82
N ILE A 186 2.60 -14.91 14.14
CA ILE A 186 3.16 -13.55 14.26
C ILE A 186 2.12 -12.52 13.80
N ALA A 187 1.46 -12.74 12.66
CA ALA A 187 0.43 -11.83 12.17
C ALA A 187 -0.73 -11.71 13.16
N LEU A 188 -1.26 -12.81 13.69
CA LEU A 188 -2.31 -12.82 14.69
C LEU A 188 -1.90 -12.14 16.00
N THR A 189 -0.63 -12.29 16.41
CA THR A 189 -0.08 -11.63 17.60
C THR A 189 0.04 -10.12 17.39
N VAL A 190 0.52 -9.69 16.21
CA VAL A 190 0.61 -8.26 15.86
C VAL A 190 -0.77 -7.64 15.79
N LEU A 191 -1.73 -8.31 15.14
CA LEU A 191 -3.12 -7.86 15.04
C LEU A 191 -3.79 -7.72 16.42
N TYR A 192 -3.54 -8.68 17.31
CA TYR A 192 -3.98 -8.60 18.70
C TYR A 192 -3.35 -7.40 19.43
N GLY A 193 -2.03 -7.20 19.29
CA GLY A 193 -1.32 -6.06 19.88
C GLY A 193 -1.83 -4.70 19.37
N PHE A 194 -2.18 -4.60 18.09
CA PHE A 194 -2.83 -3.41 17.54
C PHE A 194 -4.19 -3.16 18.19
N GLY A 195 -4.99 -4.20 18.42
CA GLY A 195 -6.27 -4.09 19.12
C GLY A 195 -6.13 -3.63 20.56
N LEU A 196 -5.13 -4.14 21.29
CA LEU A 196 -4.83 -3.68 22.66
C LEU A 196 -4.46 -2.19 22.69
N LEU A 197 -3.57 -1.76 21.81
CA LEU A 197 -3.16 -0.36 21.71
C LEU A 197 -4.32 0.55 21.26
N GLY A 198 -5.20 0.05 20.40
CA GLY A 198 -6.43 0.74 20.00
C GLY A 198 -7.36 0.99 21.17
N ASN A 199 -7.60 -0.03 22.01
CA ASN A 199 -8.43 0.10 23.21
C ASN A 199 -7.87 1.11 24.21
N ILE A 200 -6.56 1.10 24.44
CA ILE A 200 -5.90 2.05 25.37
C ILE A 200 -6.05 3.49 24.86
N ARG A 201 -5.99 3.72 23.55
CA ARG A 201 -6.11 5.06 22.95
C ARG A 201 -7.53 5.61 23.02
N SER A 202 -8.54 4.76 22.82
CA SER A 202 -9.92 5.19 22.66
C SER A 202 -10.68 5.41 23.98
N GLY A 203 -10.11 5.05 25.14
CA GLY A 203 -10.75 5.24 26.44
C GLY A 203 -11.86 4.23 26.74
N ALA A 204 -12.70 4.51 27.76
CA ALA A 204 -13.85 3.67 28.10
C ALA A 204 -14.88 3.73 26.97
N GLY A 205 -15.21 2.59 26.38
CA GLY A 205 -16.10 2.47 25.20
C GLY A 205 -15.41 1.96 23.93
N GLY A 206 -14.17 2.39 23.70
CA GLY A 206 -13.27 1.79 22.72
C GLY A 206 -13.82 1.63 21.30
N ILE A 207 -13.41 0.54 20.63
CA ILE A 207 -13.95 0.13 19.33
C ILE A 207 -15.36 -0.47 19.43
N GLU A 208 -15.79 -0.85 20.63
CA GLU A 208 -17.10 -1.47 20.82
C GLU A 208 -18.21 -0.44 20.65
N GLU A 209 -18.01 0.81 21.08
CA GLU A 209 -18.93 1.91 20.78
C GLU A 209 -18.96 2.28 19.29
N ILE A 210 -17.80 2.24 18.63
CA ILE A 210 -17.68 2.62 17.21
C ILE A 210 -18.25 1.53 16.30
N GLY A 211 -17.90 0.28 16.57
CA GLY A 211 -18.19 -0.88 15.72
C GLY A 211 -19.42 -1.67 16.15
N GLN A 212 -19.96 -1.44 17.36
CA GLN A 212 -21.14 -2.09 17.92
C GLN A 212 -21.15 -3.62 17.71
N PRO A 213 -20.41 -4.39 18.53
CA PRO A 213 -20.31 -5.83 18.36
C PRO A 213 -21.69 -6.50 18.52
N THR A 214 -21.95 -7.53 17.72
CA THR A 214 -23.17 -8.32 17.87
C THR A 214 -23.09 -9.25 19.09
N PRO A 215 -24.23 -9.79 19.57
CA PRO A 215 -24.22 -10.84 20.61
C PRO A 215 -23.37 -12.04 20.20
N GLU A 216 -23.41 -12.46 18.93
CA GLU A 216 -22.62 -13.60 18.45
C GLU A 216 -21.12 -13.39 18.64
N PHE A 217 -20.61 -12.16 18.43
CA PHE A 217 -19.22 -11.84 18.73
C PHE A 217 -18.97 -11.66 20.22
N SER A 218 -19.87 -10.98 20.92
CA SER A 218 -19.75 -10.66 22.35
C SER A 218 -19.76 -11.90 23.23
N ASP A 219 -20.48 -12.94 22.82
CA ASP A 219 -20.56 -14.22 23.53
C ASP A 219 -19.55 -15.25 23.02
N SER A 220 -18.82 -14.95 21.93
CA SER A 220 -17.79 -15.84 21.40
C SER A 220 -16.52 -15.89 22.26
N GLU A 221 -15.80 -17.01 22.19
CA GLU A 221 -14.47 -17.20 22.77
C GLU A 221 -13.36 -16.38 22.08
N VAL A 222 -13.68 -15.63 21.02
CA VAL A 222 -12.71 -14.81 20.32
C VAL A 222 -12.29 -13.64 21.22
N PRO A 223 -10.98 -13.41 21.43
CA PRO A 223 -10.52 -12.26 22.20
C PRO A 223 -11.05 -10.94 21.63
N LYS A 224 -11.67 -10.11 22.48
CA LYS A 224 -12.34 -8.87 22.06
C LYS A 224 -11.41 -7.89 21.35
N SER A 225 -10.11 -7.95 21.62
CA SER A 225 -9.08 -7.17 20.89
C SER A 225 -9.05 -7.43 19.38
N TYR A 226 -9.50 -8.60 18.91
CA TYR A 226 -9.62 -8.88 17.48
C TYR A 226 -10.76 -8.12 16.81
N PHE A 227 -11.69 -7.53 17.56
CA PHE A 227 -12.76 -6.71 17.00
C PHE A 227 -12.21 -5.50 16.24
N TRP A 228 -11.14 -4.88 16.74
CA TRP A 228 -10.41 -3.84 16.01
C TRP A 228 -9.95 -4.30 14.63
N THR A 229 -9.35 -5.48 14.57
CA THR A 229 -8.86 -6.05 13.32
C THR A 229 -10.01 -6.32 12.36
N TYR A 230 -11.08 -6.94 12.88
CA TYR A 230 -12.29 -7.19 12.11
C TYR A 230 -12.84 -5.90 11.52
N ILE A 231 -13.13 -4.89 12.36
CA ILE A 231 -13.72 -3.63 11.95
C ILE A 231 -12.84 -2.92 10.92
N TYR A 232 -11.55 -2.72 11.18
CA TYR A 232 -10.66 -2.03 10.23
C TYR A 232 -10.55 -2.75 8.88
N LEU A 233 -10.55 -4.08 8.88
CA LEU A 233 -10.40 -4.86 7.66
C LEU A 233 -11.67 -4.83 6.80
N THR A 234 -12.84 -4.79 7.43
CA THR A 234 -14.13 -5.02 6.77
C THR A 234 -14.96 -3.75 6.58
N SER A 235 -14.71 -2.69 7.36
CA SER A 235 -15.43 -1.41 7.25
C SER A 235 -15.33 -0.75 5.88
N PRO A 236 -14.23 -0.87 5.11
CA PRO A 236 -14.19 -0.33 3.74
C PRO A 236 -15.23 -0.98 2.82
N LEU A 237 -15.47 -2.28 2.98
CA LEU A 237 -16.52 -2.98 2.24
C LEU A 237 -17.91 -2.59 2.73
N ALA A 238 -18.08 -2.38 4.04
CA ALA A 238 -19.33 -1.88 4.62
C ALA A 238 -19.68 -0.48 4.09
N ASN A 239 -18.68 0.39 3.98
CA ASN A 239 -18.81 1.72 3.39
C ASN A 239 -19.16 1.66 1.90
N PHE A 240 -18.63 0.69 1.17
CA PHE A 240 -19.01 0.49 -0.24
C PHE A 240 -20.48 0.09 -0.36
N GLU A 241 -20.94 -0.90 0.42
CA GLU A 241 -22.35 -1.32 0.46
C GLU A 241 -23.27 -0.16 0.87
N LYS A 242 -22.90 0.60 1.92
CA LYS A 242 -23.68 1.77 2.33
C LYS A 242 -23.74 2.87 1.26
N THR A 243 -22.64 3.10 0.54
CA THR A 243 -22.60 4.06 -0.57
C THR A 243 -23.50 3.61 -1.73
N LEU A 244 -23.61 2.30 -1.96
CA LEU A 244 -24.52 1.72 -2.94
C LEU A 244 -25.99 1.87 -2.51
N SER A 245 -26.31 1.59 -1.24
CA SER A 245 -27.69 1.66 -0.74
C SER A 245 -28.23 3.08 -0.64
N ASP A 246 -27.40 4.04 -0.24
CA ASP A 246 -27.75 5.47 -0.12
C ASP A 246 -27.47 6.24 -1.44
N SER A 247 -27.82 5.65 -2.59
CA SER A 247 -27.51 6.10 -3.96
C SER A 247 -28.00 7.51 -4.36
N THR A 248 -28.59 8.28 -3.43
CA THR A 248 -29.08 9.66 -3.63
C THR A 248 -27.98 10.69 -3.93
N LYS A 249 -26.70 10.28 -4.03
CA LYS A 249 -25.53 11.16 -4.17
C LYS A 249 -24.57 10.81 -5.32
N ILE A 250 -24.99 10.08 -6.35
CA ILE A 250 -24.19 10.01 -7.59
C ILE A 250 -24.19 11.41 -8.22
N ASN A 251 -23.11 12.16 -8.02
CA ASN A 251 -23.08 13.57 -8.39
C ASN A 251 -21.67 14.02 -8.79
N GLY A 252 -20.96 13.18 -9.54
CA GLY A 252 -19.60 13.45 -9.97
C GLY A 252 -19.44 13.45 -11.48
N SER A 253 -18.60 14.35 -12.00
CA SER A 253 -18.26 14.34 -13.42
C SER A 253 -17.20 13.29 -13.74
N ALA A 254 -17.14 12.84 -15.00
CA ALA A 254 -16.09 11.92 -15.46
C ALA A 254 -14.69 12.52 -15.28
N MET A 255 -14.55 13.85 -15.41
CA MET A 255 -13.29 14.54 -15.19
C MET A 255 -12.88 14.53 -13.72
N GLU A 256 -13.81 14.77 -12.80
CA GLU A 256 -13.55 14.66 -11.37
C GLU A 256 -13.20 13.23 -10.96
N PHE A 257 -13.87 12.22 -11.54
CA PHE A 257 -13.53 10.81 -11.32
C PHE A 257 -12.07 10.52 -11.69
N VAL A 258 -11.65 10.86 -12.92
CA VAL A 258 -10.27 10.64 -13.38
C VAL A 258 -9.27 11.40 -12.50
N THR A 259 -9.60 12.64 -12.16
CA THR A 259 -8.74 13.49 -11.33
C THR A 259 -8.63 12.96 -9.90
N SER A 260 -9.71 12.47 -9.30
CA SER A 260 -9.73 11.97 -7.92
C SER A 260 -9.10 10.58 -7.81
N GLU A 261 -9.50 9.65 -8.69
CA GLU A 261 -9.26 8.22 -8.50
C GLU A 261 -8.09 7.66 -9.33
N MET A 262 -7.79 8.28 -10.46
CA MET A 262 -6.78 7.75 -11.41
C MET A 262 -5.48 8.56 -11.39
N THR A 263 -5.45 9.64 -10.62
CA THR A 263 -4.32 10.57 -10.54
C THR A 263 -3.76 10.60 -9.11
N PRO A 264 -2.43 10.67 -8.92
CA PRO A 264 -1.84 10.85 -7.60
C PRO A 264 -2.37 12.09 -6.87
N ASP A 265 -2.67 11.93 -5.58
CA ASP A 265 -3.36 12.95 -4.78
C ASP A 265 -2.67 14.32 -4.74
N PHE A 266 -1.34 14.38 -4.88
CA PHE A 266 -0.59 15.63 -4.90
C PHE A 266 -0.82 16.45 -6.18
N ILE A 267 -1.23 15.79 -7.27
CA ILE A 267 -1.65 16.42 -8.52
C ILE A 267 -3.14 16.71 -8.44
N SER A 268 -3.96 15.74 -8.01
CA SER A 268 -5.41 15.91 -7.89
C SER A 268 -5.80 17.14 -7.08
N LYS A 269 -5.16 17.34 -5.92
CA LYS A 269 -5.40 18.50 -5.04
C LYS A 269 -5.10 19.84 -5.74
N ARG A 270 -4.09 19.88 -6.62
CA ARG A 270 -3.75 21.08 -7.38
C ARG A 270 -4.77 21.35 -8.48
N ILE A 271 -5.20 20.31 -9.19
CA ILE A 271 -6.22 20.44 -10.23
C ILE A 271 -7.55 20.91 -9.62
N PHE A 272 -7.98 20.33 -8.50
CA PHE A 272 -9.20 20.73 -7.80
C PHE A 272 -9.12 22.17 -7.28
N SER A 273 -8.00 22.56 -6.69
CA SER A 273 -7.77 23.96 -6.28
C SER A 273 -7.86 24.93 -7.45
N LEU A 274 -7.34 24.58 -8.64
CA LEU A 274 -7.45 25.42 -9.85
C LEU A 274 -8.86 25.47 -10.43
N ALA A 275 -9.66 24.42 -10.20
CA ALA A 275 -11.03 24.30 -10.69
C ALA A 275 -12.08 24.86 -9.69
N ASN A 276 -11.66 25.42 -8.55
CA ASN A 276 -12.53 25.82 -7.44
C ASN A 276 -13.45 24.69 -6.96
N ILE A 277 -12.93 23.47 -6.95
CA ILE A 277 -13.59 22.30 -6.37
C ILE A 277 -12.97 22.10 -4.98
N ASP A 278 -13.78 22.30 -3.94
CA ASP A 278 -13.28 22.31 -2.56
C ASP A 278 -12.65 20.98 -2.16
N ASP A 279 -13.28 19.85 -2.52
CA ASP A 279 -12.77 18.54 -2.15
C ASP A 279 -13.32 17.39 -3.02
N ARG A 280 -12.73 16.19 -2.84
CA ARG A 280 -13.23 14.94 -3.43
C ARG A 280 -14.62 14.63 -2.92
N ILE A 281 -15.44 13.96 -3.74
CA ILE A 281 -16.75 13.47 -3.31
C ILE A 281 -16.58 12.57 -2.08
N PRO A 282 -17.27 12.87 -0.97
CA PRO A 282 -17.18 12.07 0.24
C PRO A 282 -17.86 10.71 0.02
N ILE A 283 -17.29 9.67 0.61
CA ILE A 283 -17.97 8.37 0.70
C ILE A 283 -19.00 8.40 1.83
N ILE A 284 -20.05 7.59 1.69
CA ILE A 284 -21.02 7.41 2.75
C ILE A 284 -20.44 6.41 3.75
N GLN A 285 -20.24 6.86 4.98
CA GLN A 285 -19.59 6.09 6.02
C GLN A 285 -20.62 5.42 6.93
N ILE A 286 -20.38 4.16 7.32
CA ILE A 286 -21.18 3.48 8.36
C ILE A 286 -21.06 4.18 9.72
N SER A 287 -19.90 4.78 10.01
CA SER A 287 -19.63 5.57 11.20
C SER A 287 -18.56 6.63 10.86
N PRO A 288 -18.63 7.86 11.43
CA PRO A 288 -17.65 8.92 11.17
C PRO A 288 -16.19 8.54 11.47
N SER A 289 -15.98 7.58 12.37
CA SER A 289 -14.63 7.08 12.73
C SER A 289 -14.09 6.04 11.75
N LEU A 290 -14.94 5.52 10.85
CA LEU A 290 -14.62 4.47 9.88
C LEU A 290 -14.64 5.05 8.47
N ASN A 291 -13.60 5.84 8.15
CA ASN A 291 -13.55 6.66 6.94
C ASN A 291 -12.83 6.01 5.73
N ALA A 292 -12.32 4.79 5.89
CA ALA A 292 -11.65 4.04 4.83
C ALA A 292 -12.65 3.58 3.76
N SER A 293 -12.35 3.79 2.48
CA SER A 293 -13.26 3.51 1.36
C SER A 293 -12.89 2.30 0.50
N GLY A 294 -11.68 1.78 0.67
CA GLY A 294 -11.11 0.82 -0.27
C GLY A 294 -10.99 1.39 -1.68
N LEU A 295 -10.74 0.50 -2.64
CA LEU A 295 -10.50 0.87 -4.04
C LEU A 295 -11.76 1.33 -4.79
N PHE A 296 -12.95 0.86 -4.41
CA PHE A 296 -14.14 0.94 -5.27
C PHE A 296 -15.24 1.89 -4.78
N ALA A 297 -15.40 2.11 -3.47
CA ALA A 297 -16.57 2.83 -2.95
C ALA A 297 -16.68 4.26 -3.51
N ARG A 298 -15.56 5.00 -3.54
CA ARG A 298 -15.55 6.37 -4.06
C ARG A 298 -15.79 6.44 -5.57
N SER A 299 -15.27 5.48 -6.33
CA SER A 299 -15.54 5.39 -7.76
C SER A 299 -17.03 5.22 -8.06
N TYR A 300 -17.76 4.46 -7.24
CA TYR A 300 -19.22 4.34 -7.34
C TYR A 300 -19.92 5.67 -7.06
N ALA A 301 -19.50 6.41 -6.04
CA ALA A 301 -20.06 7.72 -5.73
C ALA A 301 -19.92 8.73 -6.88
N TYR A 302 -18.91 8.59 -7.73
CA TYR A 302 -18.75 9.43 -8.92
C TYR A 302 -19.69 9.05 -10.06
N LEU A 303 -19.68 7.78 -10.50
CA LEU A 303 -20.28 7.36 -11.78
C LEU A 303 -21.26 6.16 -11.68
N GLY A 304 -21.71 5.82 -10.47
CA GLY A 304 -22.44 4.57 -10.23
C GLY A 304 -21.59 3.35 -10.61
N TRP A 305 -22.22 2.28 -11.12
CA TRP A 305 -21.51 1.04 -11.49
C TRP A 305 -20.45 1.21 -12.58
N PHE A 306 -20.56 2.23 -13.44
CA PHE A 306 -19.50 2.53 -14.40
C PHE A 306 -18.18 2.89 -13.71
N GLY A 307 -18.24 3.55 -12.55
CA GLY A 307 -17.08 3.94 -11.76
C GLY A 307 -16.20 2.76 -11.33
N PRO A 308 -16.70 1.80 -10.54
CA PRO A 308 -15.94 0.61 -10.15
C PRO A 308 -15.45 -0.23 -11.33
N ILE A 309 -16.24 -0.34 -12.41
CA ILE A 309 -15.83 -1.06 -13.62
C ILE A 309 -14.63 -0.37 -14.29
N PHE A 310 -14.69 0.95 -14.46
CA PHE A 310 -13.56 1.72 -15.01
C PHE A 310 -12.36 1.69 -14.08
N MET A 311 -12.58 1.82 -12.77
CA MET A 311 -11.51 1.78 -11.78
C MET A 311 -10.80 0.43 -11.76
N PHE A 312 -11.55 -0.68 -11.81
CA PHE A 312 -10.95 -2.02 -11.91
C PHE A 312 -10.18 -2.21 -13.22
N SER A 313 -10.73 -1.71 -14.34
CA SER A 313 -10.07 -1.78 -15.65
C SER A 313 -8.74 -1.02 -15.63
N PHE A 314 -8.74 0.20 -15.10
CA PHE A 314 -7.55 1.01 -14.92
C PHE A 314 -6.54 0.38 -13.97
N PHE A 315 -6.98 -0.12 -12.82
CA PHE A 315 -6.15 -0.85 -11.87
C PHE A 315 -5.47 -2.05 -12.52
N SER A 316 -6.21 -2.81 -13.34
CA SER A 316 -5.69 -3.95 -14.09
C SER A 316 -4.68 -3.51 -15.16
N LEU A 317 -4.97 -2.46 -15.93
CA LEU A 317 -4.04 -1.90 -16.92
C LEU A 317 -2.77 -1.36 -16.27
N PHE A 318 -2.88 -0.71 -15.11
CA PHE A 318 -1.75 -0.25 -14.31
C PHE A 318 -0.85 -1.41 -13.89
N ILE A 319 -1.43 -2.49 -13.34
CA ILE A 319 -0.70 -3.72 -13.00
C ILE A 319 0.02 -4.29 -14.22
N ILE A 320 -0.66 -4.40 -15.36
CA ILE A 320 -0.09 -4.92 -16.61
C ILE A 320 1.08 -4.05 -17.06
N GLY A 321 0.88 -2.73 -17.17
CA GLY A 321 1.89 -1.78 -17.58
C GLY A 321 3.12 -1.84 -16.68
N TYR A 322 2.91 -1.91 -15.36
CA TYR A 322 3.99 -2.02 -14.39
C TYR A 322 4.75 -3.34 -14.53
N LEU A 323 4.05 -4.47 -14.65
CA LEU A 323 4.67 -5.80 -14.86
C LEU A 323 5.53 -5.83 -16.13
N LEU A 324 5.06 -5.21 -17.21
CA LEU A 324 5.81 -5.09 -18.46
C LEU A 324 7.07 -4.21 -18.27
N ALA A 325 6.95 -3.08 -17.57
CA ALA A 325 8.05 -2.17 -17.28
C ALA A 325 9.16 -2.83 -16.44
N ILE A 326 8.81 -3.67 -15.46
CA ILE A 326 9.79 -4.31 -14.57
C ILE A 326 10.36 -5.62 -15.10
N ARG A 327 9.80 -6.21 -16.17
CA ARG A 327 10.18 -7.55 -16.67
C ARG A 327 11.68 -7.71 -16.93
N LYS A 328 12.34 -6.65 -17.42
CA LYS A 328 13.79 -6.61 -17.71
C LYS A 328 14.55 -5.71 -16.74
N SER A 329 13.94 -5.32 -15.62
CA SER A 329 14.55 -4.44 -14.64
C SER A 329 15.52 -5.20 -13.75
N ALA A 330 16.63 -4.54 -13.41
CA ALA A 330 17.55 -4.99 -12.40
C ALA A 330 16.93 -5.09 -10.99
N TYR A 331 15.80 -4.40 -10.79
CA TYR A 331 15.07 -4.26 -9.53
C TYR A 331 13.69 -4.92 -9.59
N SER A 332 13.51 -5.93 -10.44
CA SER A 332 12.21 -6.59 -10.63
C SER A 332 11.64 -7.24 -9.36
N VAL A 333 12.48 -7.79 -8.49
CA VAL A 333 12.05 -8.38 -7.20
C VAL A 333 11.49 -7.32 -6.25
N PRO A 334 12.24 -6.27 -5.85
CA PRO A 334 11.68 -5.23 -4.98
C PRO A 334 10.51 -4.48 -5.61
N ALA A 335 10.53 -4.24 -6.94
CA ALA A 335 9.42 -3.62 -7.65
C ALA A 335 8.13 -4.46 -7.60
N LEU A 336 8.24 -5.78 -7.81
CA LEU A 336 7.09 -6.68 -7.70
C LEU A 336 6.56 -6.76 -6.27
N ALA A 337 7.44 -6.70 -5.25
CA ALA A 337 7.03 -6.67 -3.85
C ALA A 337 6.24 -5.40 -3.51
N LEU A 338 6.68 -4.24 -3.99
CA LEU A 338 5.96 -2.97 -3.84
C LEU A 338 4.58 -3.04 -4.53
N LEU A 339 4.51 -3.59 -5.74
CA LEU A 339 3.24 -3.72 -6.46
C LEU A 339 2.25 -4.60 -5.70
N ASN A 340 2.70 -5.74 -5.19
CA ASN A 340 1.87 -6.65 -4.40
C ASN A 340 1.40 -5.99 -3.09
N THR A 341 2.25 -5.16 -2.48
CA THR A 341 1.88 -4.40 -1.28
C THR A 341 0.82 -3.36 -1.60
N LEU A 342 0.98 -2.61 -2.70
CA LEU A 342 -0.04 -1.66 -3.17
C LEU A 342 -1.41 -2.35 -3.28
N ILE A 343 -1.46 -3.53 -3.90
CA ILE A 343 -2.71 -4.29 -4.09
C ILE A 343 -3.32 -4.74 -2.77
N VAL A 344 -2.51 -5.20 -1.81
CA VAL A 344 -3.01 -5.58 -0.48
C VAL A 344 -3.63 -4.39 0.23
N PHE A 345 -2.97 -3.24 0.21
CA PHE A 345 -3.46 -2.04 0.88
C PHE A 345 -4.63 -1.37 0.13
N SER A 346 -4.92 -1.77 -1.12
CA SER A 346 -6.09 -1.31 -1.87
C SER A 346 -7.43 -1.70 -1.24
N ILE A 347 -7.45 -2.60 -0.26
CA ILE A 347 -8.67 -2.88 0.52
C ILE A 347 -9.02 -1.72 1.47
N PHE A 348 -8.04 -0.90 1.88
CA PHE A 348 -8.25 0.20 2.82
C PHE A 348 -8.54 1.53 2.10
N ASP A 349 -7.83 1.81 1.00
CA ASP A 349 -8.01 3.03 0.22
C ASP A 349 -7.52 2.81 -1.22
N ASN A 350 -7.77 3.77 -2.11
CA ASN A 350 -7.23 3.78 -3.46
C ASN A 350 -5.71 4.04 -3.44
N MET A 351 -4.92 2.98 -3.29
CA MET A 351 -3.46 3.05 -3.22
C MET A 351 -2.77 3.47 -4.54
N ILE A 352 -3.49 3.54 -5.66
CA ILE A 352 -2.97 4.14 -6.89
C ILE A 352 -3.00 5.68 -6.78
N ALA A 353 -4.12 6.23 -6.31
CA ALA A 353 -4.23 7.66 -6.09
C ALA A 353 -3.38 8.12 -4.88
N PHE A 354 -3.20 7.27 -3.87
CA PHE A 354 -2.38 7.60 -2.71
C PHE A 354 -0.90 7.74 -3.07
N THR A 355 -0.40 8.98 -3.04
CA THR A 355 0.97 9.34 -3.46
C THR A 355 2.03 8.61 -2.66
N GLY A 356 1.76 8.39 -1.36
CA GLY A 356 2.65 7.69 -0.45
C GLY A 356 2.97 6.25 -0.89
N MET A 357 2.12 5.63 -1.72
CA MET A 357 2.35 4.30 -2.29
C MET A 357 2.69 4.34 -3.78
N SER A 358 1.92 5.07 -4.59
CA SER A 358 2.09 5.04 -6.05
C SER A 358 3.43 5.59 -6.52
N LEU A 359 4.00 6.59 -5.84
CA LEU A 359 5.34 7.09 -6.16
C LEU A 359 6.46 6.13 -5.74
N GLN A 360 6.24 5.26 -4.74
CA GLN A 360 7.24 4.25 -4.36
C GLN A 360 7.59 3.33 -5.52
N LEU A 361 6.57 3.01 -6.34
CA LEU A 361 6.71 2.15 -7.51
C LEU A 361 7.57 2.77 -8.62
N LEU A 362 7.69 4.10 -8.69
CA LEU A 362 8.48 4.78 -9.71
C LEU A 362 9.99 4.65 -9.47
N TRP A 363 10.43 4.61 -8.21
CA TRP A 363 11.85 4.61 -7.86
C TRP A 363 12.63 3.43 -8.47
N PRO A 364 12.19 2.16 -8.36
CA PRO A 364 12.86 1.04 -9.03
C PRO A 364 12.97 1.19 -10.55
N LEU A 365 12.01 1.89 -11.19
CA LEU A 365 12.02 2.15 -12.62
C LEU A 365 13.04 3.24 -12.99
N ILE A 366 13.01 4.37 -12.29
CA ILE A 366 13.91 5.51 -12.51
C ILE A 366 15.38 5.09 -12.35
N ILE A 367 15.69 4.34 -11.28
CA ILE A 367 17.05 3.87 -10.99
C ILE A 367 17.53 2.90 -12.08
N ASN A 368 16.63 2.07 -12.63
CA ASN A 368 16.96 1.14 -13.70
C ASN A 368 17.27 1.84 -15.03
N ILE A 369 16.54 2.92 -15.38
CA ILE A 369 16.76 3.70 -16.61
C ILE A 369 18.14 4.36 -16.58
N ARG A 370 18.46 5.10 -15.49
CA ARG A 370 19.75 5.81 -15.36
C ARG A 370 20.95 4.88 -15.52
N ARG A 371 20.83 3.65 -15.02
CA ARG A 371 21.87 2.63 -15.16
C ARG A 371 22.08 2.16 -16.61
N LYS A 372 21.02 1.98 -17.39
CA LYS A 372 21.15 1.60 -18.81
C LYS A 372 21.86 2.69 -19.60
N SER A 373 21.51 3.95 -19.35
CA SER A 373 22.16 5.11 -19.98
C SER A 373 23.63 5.20 -19.60
N ALA A 374 23.98 5.05 -18.31
CA ALA A 374 25.37 5.07 -17.85
C ALA A 374 26.23 3.94 -18.46
N ARG A 375 25.68 2.73 -18.61
CA ARG A 375 26.37 1.62 -19.30
C ARG A 375 26.55 1.86 -20.79
N LYS A 376 25.56 2.48 -21.44
CA LYS A 376 25.66 2.81 -22.86
C LYS A 376 26.79 3.83 -23.08
N LEU A 377 26.85 4.88 -22.24
CA LEU A 377 27.92 5.89 -22.27
C LEU A 377 29.32 5.31 -21.96
N SER A 378 29.44 4.40 -20.99
CA SER A 378 30.74 3.76 -20.70
C SER A 378 31.24 2.89 -21.85
N ASN A 379 30.33 2.28 -22.63
CA ASN A 379 30.70 1.45 -23.78
C ASN A 379 31.09 2.28 -25.02
N PHE A 380 30.66 3.53 -25.14
CA PHE A 380 31.10 4.44 -26.21
C PHE A 380 32.51 5.01 -25.98
N ASN A 381 33.00 5.01 -24.73
CA ASN A 381 34.35 5.50 -24.40
C ASN A 381 35.42 4.40 -24.43
N VAL A 382 35.11 3.21 -24.96
CA VAL A 382 36.03 2.08 -25.11
C VAL A 382 36.04 1.61 -26.56
N GLU A 383 36.37 2.51 -27.48
CA GLU A 383 37.03 2.16 -28.73
C GLU A 383 38.42 2.78 -28.69
N PRO A 384 39.49 2.02 -28.39
CA PRO A 384 40.83 2.53 -28.60
C PRO A 384 41.04 2.68 -30.11
N CYS A 385 41.27 3.92 -30.53
CA CYS A 385 41.77 4.27 -31.85
C CYS A 385 43.14 3.62 -32.03
N ASN A 386 43.16 2.38 -32.53
CA ASN A 386 44.36 1.65 -32.92
C ASN A 386 44.41 1.52 -34.43
N THR A 387 44.88 2.59 -35.10
CA THR A 387 45.34 2.65 -36.50
C THR A 387 46.01 4.02 -36.65
N MET A 388 47.24 4.26 -37.09
CA MET A 388 48.33 3.48 -37.67
C MET A 388 49.63 4.26 -37.36
N THR A 389 50.73 3.56 -37.09
CA THR A 389 52.09 4.08 -37.30
C THR A 389 52.81 3.14 -38.23
#